data_AF-A0A1E5A295-F1
#
_entry.id   AF-A0A1E5A295-F1
#
_cell.length_a   1.000
_cell.length_b   1.000
_cell.length_c   1.000
_cell.angle_alpha   90.00
_cell.angle_beta   90.00
_cell.angle_gamma   90.00
#
_symmetry.space_group_name_H-M   'P 1'
#
loop_
_entity.id
_entity.type
_entity.pdbx_description
1 polymer ?
#
loop_
_entity_poly.entity_id
_entity_poly.type
_entity_poly.pdbx_seq_one_letter_code
_entity_poly.pdbx_strand_id
1 'polypeptide(L)'
;MSVGILINKIRSNFKVNISFSKFYLNPNIKKTADLVLHNETITAKDLLIKLKDGEKGTPLFFIHPIGGNVSSYEFLVGNLEVPNPVYGIQSQGIFTDQKPLATVEEMASLYIEAIKSVQQEGPYFILGWSFGGLIAYEIASKLRQRGEEIQQ
;
A
#
# COMPACT_ATOMS: atom_id res chain seq x y z
N MET A 1 -3.14 -22.76 -5.84
CA MET A 1 -2.04 -21.91 -6.35
C MET A 1 -2.26 -20.52 -5.76
N SER A 2 -1.32 -19.98 -4.98
CA SER A 2 -1.50 -18.64 -4.40
C SER A 2 -1.43 -17.56 -5.51
N VAL A 3 -2.09 -16.43 -5.29
CA VAL A 3 -2.11 -15.29 -6.22
C VAL A 3 -0.69 -14.81 -6.55
N GLY A 4 0.23 -14.85 -5.58
CA GLY A 4 1.65 -14.52 -5.81
C GLY A 4 2.36 -15.46 -6.77
N ILE A 5 2.08 -16.77 -6.71
CA ILE A 5 2.65 -17.74 -7.66
C ILE A 5 2.12 -17.48 -9.08
N LEU A 6 0.84 -17.16 -9.22
CA LEU A 6 0.23 -16.86 -10.52
C LEU A 6 0.84 -15.60 -11.14
N ILE A 7 0.97 -14.51 -10.37
CA ILE A 7 1.55 -13.25 -10.87
C ILE A 7 3.02 -13.44 -11.26
N ASN A 8 3.82 -14.14 -10.46
CA ASN A 8 5.22 -14.41 -10.81
C ASN A 8 5.33 -15.24 -12.10
N LYS A 9 4.44 -16.21 -12.31
CA LYS A 9 4.35 -16.95 -13.57
C LYS A 9 4.00 -16.05 -14.75
N ILE A 10 3.06 -15.12 -14.59
CA ILE A 10 2.69 -14.17 -15.66
C ILE A 10 3.90 -13.28 -16.01
N ARG A 11 4.57 -12.67 -15.02
CA ARG A 11 5.74 -11.83 -15.26
C ARG A 11 6.85 -12.57 -16.00
N SER A 12 7.17 -13.79 -15.54
CA SER A 12 8.23 -14.59 -16.13
C SER A 12 7.92 -15.06 -17.56
N ASN A 13 6.68 -15.50 -17.83
CA ASN A 13 6.31 -16.01 -19.16
C ASN A 13 6.10 -14.90 -20.19
N PHE A 14 5.56 -13.74 -19.77
CA PHE A 14 5.20 -12.66 -20.69
C PHE A 14 6.19 -11.49 -20.69
N LYS A 15 7.20 -11.48 -19.80
CA LYS A 15 8.19 -10.40 -19.64
C LYS A 15 7.56 -9.03 -19.39
N VAL A 16 6.55 -9.01 -18.52
CA VAL A 16 5.78 -7.81 -18.16
C VAL A 16 5.84 -7.56 -16.66
N ASN A 17 5.72 -6.30 -16.26
CA ASN A 17 5.72 -5.90 -14.86
C ASN A 17 4.29 -5.54 -14.41
N ILE A 18 3.55 -6.53 -13.91
CA ILE A 18 2.17 -6.33 -13.43
C ILE A 18 2.18 -6.14 -11.92
N SER A 19 1.57 -5.07 -11.41
CA SER A 19 1.42 -4.85 -9.97
C SER A 19 0.48 -5.86 -9.30
N PHE A 20 0.87 -6.38 -8.13
CA PHE A 20 0.02 -7.26 -7.32
C PHE A 20 -1.26 -6.57 -6.86
N SER A 21 -1.20 -5.27 -6.51
CA SER A 21 -2.38 -4.49 -6.10
C SER A 21 -3.42 -4.42 -7.21
N LYS A 22 -2.99 -4.11 -8.44
CA LYS A 22 -3.88 -4.04 -9.60
C LYS A 22 -4.49 -5.39 -9.98
N PHE A 23 -3.72 -6.48 -9.85
CA PHE A 23 -4.22 -7.84 -10.06
C PHE A 23 -5.28 -8.20 -9.01
N TYR A 24 -5.00 -7.93 -7.73
CA TYR A 24 -5.92 -8.23 -6.64
C TYR A 24 -7.24 -7.44 -6.75
N LEU A 25 -7.15 -6.16 -7.15
CA LEU A 25 -8.32 -5.30 -7.36
C LEU A 25 -9.13 -5.65 -8.63
N ASN A 26 -8.60 -6.47 -9.54
CA ASN A 26 -9.24 -6.77 -10.83
C ASN A 26 -9.11 -8.26 -11.21
N PRO A 27 -9.75 -9.19 -10.49
CA PRO A 27 -9.57 -10.62 -10.69
C PRO A 27 -10.35 -11.15 -11.91
N ASN A 28 -10.07 -10.63 -13.11
CA ASN A 28 -10.58 -11.21 -14.35
C ASN A 28 -9.49 -11.28 -15.44
N ILE A 29 -9.61 -12.28 -16.31
CA ILE A 29 -8.64 -12.59 -17.37
C ILE A 29 -8.47 -11.42 -18.33
N LYS A 30 -9.57 -10.73 -18.70
CA LYS A 30 -9.55 -9.61 -19.64
C LYS A 30 -8.70 -8.44 -19.11
N LYS A 31 -8.96 -7.98 -17.89
CA LYS A 31 -8.21 -6.90 -17.25
C LYS A 31 -6.77 -7.30 -16.93
N THR A 32 -6.53 -8.57 -16.61
CA THR A 32 -5.15 -9.07 -16.45
C THR A 32 -4.40 -9.01 -17.78
N ALA A 33 -5.04 -9.39 -18.89
CA ALA A 33 -4.45 -9.26 -20.22
C ALA A 33 -4.20 -7.79 -20.62
N ASP A 34 -5.12 -6.89 -20.27
CA ASP A 34 -4.93 -5.45 -20.51
C ASP A 34 -3.69 -4.91 -19.76
N LEU A 35 -3.47 -5.35 -18.51
CA LEU A 35 -2.27 -5.00 -17.72
C LEU A 35 -0.96 -5.59 -18.27
N VAL A 36 -1.01 -6.73 -18.96
CA VAL A 36 0.16 -7.30 -19.67
C VAL A 36 0.51 -6.43 -20.87
N LEU A 37 -0.50 -5.95 -21.61
CA LEU A 37 -0.30 -5.25 -22.88
C LEU A 37 0.19 -3.81 -22.70
N HIS A 38 -0.15 -3.17 -21.59
CA HIS A 38 0.25 -1.81 -21.27
C HIS A 38 1.31 -1.89 -20.18
N ASN A 39 2.58 -1.68 -20.55
CA ASN A 39 3.73 -1.68 -19.63
C ASN A 39 3.66 -0.45 -18.70
N GLU A 40 2.69 -0.46 -17.79
CA GLU A 40 2.28 0.69 -16.99
C GLU A 40 3.30 0.98 -15.89
N THR A 41 3.59 2.27 -15.72
CA THR A 41 4.43 2.75 -14.63
C THR A 41 3.68 2.59 -13.30
N ILE A 42 4.33 1.93 -12.34
CA ILE A 42 3.82 1.79 -10.97
C ILE A 42 4.00 3.12 -10.24
N THR A 43 2.91 3.59 -9.63
CA THR A 43 2.82 4.87 -8.91
C THR A 43 2.72 4.65 -7.40
N ALA A 44 2.85 5.73 -6.61
CA ALA A 44 2.67 5.68 -5.16
C ALA A 44 1.30 5.08 -4.76
N LYS A 45 0.23 5.39 -5.51
CA LYS A 45 -1.11 4.85 -5.26
C LYS A 45 -1.17 3.32 -5.39
N ASP A 46 -0.33 2.74 -6.23
CA ASP A 46 -0.31 1.28 -6.44
C ASP A 46 0.28 0.52 -5.25
N LEU A 47 0.90 1.22 -4.30
CA LEU A 47 1.39 0.64 -3.04
C LEU A 47 0.26 0.41 -2.02
N LEU A 48 -0.90 1.04 -2.23
CA LEU A 48 -2.06 0.91 -1.35
C LEU A 48 -2.85 -0.35 -1.66
N ILE A 49 -3.16 -1.10 -0.61
CA ILE A 49 -4.10 -2.22 -0.62
C ILE A 49 -5.24 -1.86 0.31
N LYS A 50 -6.47 -1.90 -0.19
CA LYS A 50 -7.63 -1.79 0.69
C LYS A 50 -7.83 -3.12 1.41
N LEU A 51 -7.67 -3.11 2.74
CA LEU A 51 -7.80 -4.28 3.61
C LEU A 51 -9.23 -4.42 4.18
N LYS A 52 -9.94 -3.30 4.32
CA LYS A 52 -11.35 -3.26 4.75
C LYS A 52 -12.09 -2.13 4.06
N ASP A 53 -13.28 -2.42 3.57
CA ASP A 53 -14.21 -1.38 3.15
C ASP A 53 -14.75 -0.60 4.35
N GLY A 54 -15.05 0.67 4.11
CA GLY A 54 -15.69 1.55 5.07
C GLY A 54 -16.51 2.57 4.33
N GLU A 55 -17.68 2.90 4.87
CA GLU A 55 -18.64 3.80 4.23
C GLU A 55 -18.55 5.23 4.78
N LYS A 56 -18.16 5.37 6.05
CA LYS A 56 -18.11 6.64 6.79
C LYS A 56 -16.99 6.58 7.82
N GLY A 57 -15.99 7.46 7.71
CA GLY A 57 -14.92 7.60 8.71
C GLY A 57 -13.56 7.94 8.09
N THR A 58 -12.67 8.52 8.89
CA THR A 58 -11.29 8.84 8.51
C THR A 58 -10.51 7.57 8.16
N PRO A 59 -9.93 7.45 6.96
CA PRO A 59 -9.14 6.27 6.60
C PRO A 59 -8.03 5.95 7.60
N LEU A 60 -7.85 4.65 7.88
CA LEU A 60 -6.74 4.16 8.69
C LEU A 60 -5.65 3.61 7.77
N PHE A 61 -4.41 4.09 7.93
CA PHE A 61 -3.27 3.67 7.11
C PHE A 61 -2.31 2.79 7.92
N PHE A 62 -2.10 1.56 7.47
CA PHE A 62 -1.27 0.54 8.11
C PHE A 62 0.04 0.35 7.31
N ILE A 63 1.18 0.70 7.90
CA ILE A 63 2.48 0.64 7.23
C ILE A 63 3.10 -0.75 7.39
N HIS A 64 3.59 -1.34 6.29
CA HIS A 64 4.21 -2.66 6.31
C HIS A 64 5.35 -2.80 7.35
N PRO A 65 5.53 -3.97 7.99
CA PRO A 65 6.74 -4.30 8.74
C PRO A 65 7.93 -4.59 7.79
N ILE A 66 9.07 -5.04 8.33
CA ILE A 66 10.31 -5.26 7.54
C ILE A 66 10.13 -6.23 6.35
N GLY A 67 9.12 -7.11 6.39
CA GLY A 67 8.79 -8.03 5.29
C GLY A 67 8.12 -7.37 4.07
N GLY A 68 7.83 -6.07 4.10
CA GLY A 68 7.42 -5.29 2.92
C GLY A 68 5.96 -5.43 2.48
N ASN A 69 5.23 -6.44 2.97
CA ASN A 69 3.80 -6.65 2.69
C ASN A 69 2.95 -6.38 3.93
N VAL A 70 1.62 -6.29 3.75
CA VAL A 70 0.67 -5.92 4.81
C VAL A 70 -0.18 -7.09 5.31
N SER A 71 0.12 -8.32 4.88
CA SER A 71 -0.68 -9.50 5.25
C SER A 71 -0.68 -9.79 6.75
N SER A 72 0.33 -9.31 7.49
CA SER A 72 0.34 -9.39 8.96
C SER A 72 -0.82 -8.66 9.63
N TYR A 73 -1.48 -7.73 8.92
CA TYR A 73 -2.62 -6.98 9.44
C TYR A 73 -3.98 -7.59 9.09
N GLU A 74 -4.05 -8.56 8.16
CA GLU A 74 -5.34 -9.11 7.67
C GLU A 74 -6.21 -9.64 8.81
N PHE A 75 -5.64 -10.43 9.73
CA PHE A 75 -6.37 -10.97 10.88
C PHE A 75 -6.86 -9.86 11.83
N LEU A 76 -6.01 -8.89 12.15
CA LEU A 76 -6.37 -7.75 13.00
C LEU A 76 -7.50 -6.94 12.36
N VAL A 77 -7.36 -6.61 11.08
CA VAL A 77 -8.31 -5.79 10.33
C VAL A 77 -9.65 -6.50 10.15
N GLY A 78 -9.64 -7.82 9.96
CA GLY A 78 -10.87 -8.62 9.89
C GLY A 78 -11.69 -8.62 11.19
N ASN A 79 -11.07 -8.33 12.34
CA ASN A 79 -11.72 -8.27 13.64
C ASN A 79 -11.91 -6.84 14.16
N LEU A 80 -11.50 -5.81 13.41
CA LEU A 80 -11.66 -4.42 13.82
C LEU A 80 -13.11 -3.95 13.62
N GLU A 81 -13.83 -3.63 14.69
CA GLU A 81 -15.20 -3.09 14.65
C GLU A 81 -15.22 -1.56 14.49
N VAL A 82 -14.68 -1.07 13.39
CA VAL A 82 -14.68 0.36 13.03
C VAL A 82 -15.39 0.60 11.69
N PRO A 83 -16.10 1.74 11.52
CA PRO A 83 -16.75 2.09 10.26
C PRO A 83 -15.76 2.63 9.21
N ASN A 84 -14.52 2.91 9.62
CA ASN A 84 -13.46 3.48 8.81
C ASN A 84 -12.95 2.52 7.73
N PRO A 85 -12.64 3.01 6.52
CA PRO A 85 -11.92 2.21 5.53
C PRO A 85 -10.47 2.01 6.00
N VAL A 86 -9.93 0.82 5.77
CA VAL A 86 -8.56 0.47 6.18
C VAL A 86 -7.70 0.17 4.97
N TYR A 87 -6.56 0.85 4.88
CA TYR A 87 -5.57 0.70 3.82
C TYR A 87 -4.25 0.23 4.39
N GLY A 88 -3.65 -0.79 3.78
CA GLY A 88 -2.27 -1.18 3.99
C GLY A 88 -1.36 -0.53 2.94
N ILE A 89 -0.18 -0.07 3.33
CA ILE A 89 0.85 0.43 2.43
C ILE A 89 1.97 -0.60 2.32
N GLN A 90 2.21 -1.09 1.12
CA GLN A 90 3.27 -2.04 0.81
C GLN A 90 4.57 -1.35 0.38
N SER A 91 5.68 -2.05 0.53
CA SER A 91 6.99 -1.55 0.13
C SER A 91 7.13 -1.51 -1.39
N GLN A 92 7.77 -0.46 -1.91
CA GLN A 92 8.19 -0.44 -3.31
C GLN A 92 9.14 -1.61 -3.59
N GLY A 93 8.92 -2.31 -4.70
CA GLY A 93 9.76 -3.45 -5.11
C GLY A 93 9.38 -4.79 -4.48
N ILE A 94 8.45 -4.86 -3.51
CA ILE A 94 8.06 -6.14 -2.90
C ILE A 94 7.39 -7.09 -3.92
N PHE A 95 6.61 -6.50 -4.83
CA PHE A 95 5.95 -7.21 -5.91
C PHE A 95 6.12 -6.46 -7.23
N THR A 96 7.23 -5.76 -7.45
CA THR A 96 7.47 -5.06 -8.71
C THR A 96 8.96 -5.08 -9.01
N ASP A 97 9.35 -4.86 -10.26
CA ASP A 97 10.78 -4.73 -10.60
C ASP A 97 11.37 -3.36 -10.20
N GLN A 98 10.63 -2.52 -9.48
CA GLN A 98 11.15 -1.26 -8.96
C GLN A 98 12.16 -1.55 -7.84
N LYS A 99 13.24 -0.78 -7.82
CA LYS A 99 14.23 -0.88 -6.74
C LYS A 99 13.57 -0.51 -5.40
N PRO A 100 13.78 -1.30 -4.33
CA PRO A 100 13.37 -0.91 -2.99
C PRO A 100 14.02 0.42 -2.57
N LEU A 101 13.29 1.20 -1.77
CA LEU A 101 13.81 2.41 -1.17
C LEU A 101 14.82 2.07 -0.06
N ALA A 102 15.86 2.89 0.08
CA ALA A 102 17.00 2.59 0.94
C ALA A 102 16.83 3.18 2.35
N THR A 103 16.08 4.29 2.48
CA THR A 103 15.92 4.98 3.77
C THR A 103 14.47 5.14 4.18
N VAL A 104 14.26 5.34 5.49
CA VAL A 104 12.93 5.56 6.06
C VAL A 104 12.33 6.89 5.57
N GLU A 105 13.16 7.91 5.34
CA GLU A 105 12.75 9.22 4.85
C GLU A 105 12.25 9.17 3.41
N GLU A 106 12.92 8.37 2.55
CA GLU A 106 12.46 8.08 1.19
C GLU A 106 11.11 7.38 1.22
N MET A 107 10.99 6.32 2.06
CA MET A 107 9.73 5.58 2.22
C MET A 107 8.60 6.49 2.68
N ALA A 108 8.83 7.28 3.73
CA ALA A 108 7.84 8.19 4.28
C ALA A 108 7.36 9.22 3.24
N SER A 109 8.28 9.76 2.43
CA SER A 109 7.94 10.73 1.38
C SER A 109 7.02 10.11 0.32
N LEU A 110 7.38 8.91 -0.18
CA LEU A 110 6.55 8.19 -1.15
C LEU A 110 5.20 7.76 -0.55
N TYR A 111 5.19 7.33 0.71
CA TYR A 111 3.96 6.85 1.35
C TYR A 111 3.01 8.01 1.68
N ILE A 112 3.52 9.22 1.93
CA ILE A 112 2.68 10.42 2.01
C ILE A 112 1.97 10.70 0.69
N GLU A 113 2.64 10.53 -0.46
CA GLU A 113 2.01 10.66 -1.77
C GLU A 113 0.90 9.63 -1.96
N ALA A 114 1.15 8.39 -1.54
CA ALA A 114 0.13 7.33 -1.55
C ALA A 114 -1.07 7.71 -0.66
N ILE A 115 -0.82 8.08 0.59
CA ILE A 115 -1.86 8.52 1.55
C ILE A 115 -2.69 9.67 0.98
N LYS A 116 -2.04 10.70 0.41
CA LYS A 116 -2.73 11.86 -0.17
C LYS A 116 -3.58 11.54 -1.39
N SER A 117 -3.30 10.45 -2.09
CA SER A 117 -4.16 9.96 -3.18
C SER A 117 -5.52 9.42 -2.70
N VAL A 118 -5.66 9.16 -1.38
CA VAL A 118 -6.90 8.69 -0.73
C VAL A 118 -7.51 9.78 0.13
N GLN A 119 -6.69 10.48 0.93
CA GLN A 119 -7.12 11.53 1.84
C GLN A 119 -6.18 12.73 1.69
N GLN A 120 -6.67 13.82 1.08
CA GLN A 120 -5.83 14.96 0.70
C GLN A 120 -5.34 15.79 1.91
N GLU A 121 -6.16 15.88 2.95
CA GLU A 121 -5.98 16.72 4.14
C GLU A 121 -6.26 15.91 5.42
N GLY A 122 -5.57 16.28 6.51
CA GLY A 122 -5.73 15.65 7.81
C GLY A 122 -7.10 15.89 8.48
N PRO A 123 -7.31 15.33 9.68
CA PRO A 123 -6.34 14.59 10.46
C PRO A 123 -6.09 13.18 9.90
N TYR A 124 -4.83 12.69 9.97
CA TYR A 124 -4.47 11.35 9.49
C TYR A 124 -4.34 10.34 10.64
N PHE A 125 -4.83 9.12 10.43
CA PHE A 125 -4.56 7.96 11.28
C PHE A 125 -3.53 7.04 10.64
N ILE A 126 -2.36 6.94 11.25
CA ILE A 126 -1.23 6.19 10.70
C ILE A 126 -0.70 5.25 11.77
N LEU A 127 -0.72 3.95 11.45
CA LEU A 127 -0.31 2.88 12.34
C LEU A 127 0.79 2.05 11.69
N GLY A 128 1.75 1.60 12.48
CA GLY A 128 2.77 0.68 12.03
C GLY A 128 3.29 -0.21 13.15
N TRP A 129 3.36 -1.51 12.89
CA TRP A 129 3.97 -2.48 13.78
C TRP A 129 5.43 -2.76 13.37
N SER A 130 6.29 -2.98 14.37
CA SER A 130 7.72 -3.26 14.15
C SER A 130 8.39 -2.13 13.35
N PHE A 131 9.11 -2.45 12.27
CA PHE A 131 9.71 -1.47 11.37
C PHE A 131 8.69 -0.47 10.80
N GLY A 132 7.44 -0.90 10.60
CA GLY A 132 6.36 -0.02 10.15
C GLY A 132 6.11 1.13 11.13
N GLY A 133 6.39 0.95 12.42
CA GLY A 133 6.28 2.00 13.43
C GLY A 133 7.30 3.12 13.25
N LEU A 134 8.54 2.79 12.85
CA LEU A 134 9.57 3.78 12.52
C LEU A 134 9.17 4.61 11.31
N ILE A 135 8.63 3.96 10.28
CA ILE A 135 8.15 4.65 9.07
C ILE A 135 6.92 5.51 9.41
N ALA A 136 5.96 4.98 10.18
CA ALA A 136 4.78 5.73 10.61
C ALA A 136 5.15 7.00 11.39
N TYR A 137 6.16 6.90 12.26
CA TYR A 137 6.70 8.05 12.98
C TYR A 137 7.28 9.11 12.04
N GLU A 138 8.10 8.70 11.07
CA GLU A 138 8.70 9.64 10.11
C GLU A 138 7.62 10.28 9.21
N ILE A 139 6.60 9.53 8.79
CA ILE A 139 5.45 10.08 8.06
C ILE A 139 4.76 11.15 8.91
N ALA A 140 4.43 10.83 10.17
CA ALA A 140 3.78 11.77 11.08
C ALA A 140 4.63 13.03 11.31
N SER A 141 5.95 12.87 11.47
CA SER A 141 6.91 13.98 11.60
C SER A 141 6.86 14.90 10.38
N LYS A 142 7.00 14.35 9.17
CA LYS A 142 6.95 15.13 7.92
C LYS A 142 5.61 15.82 7.69
N LEU A 143 4.49 15.16 8.00
CA LEU A 143 3.15 15.77 7.86
C LEU A 143 2.95 16.93 8.85
N ARG A 144 3.34 16.76 10.12
CA ARG A 144 3.29 17.84 11.11
C ARG A 144 4.16 19.04 10.73
N GLN A 145 5.35 18.81 10.18
CA GLN A 145 6.20 19.89 9.65
C GLN A 145 5.54 20.67 8.51
N ARG A 146 4.59 20.06 7.80
CA ARG A 146 3.78 20.71 6.75
C ARG A 146 2.48 21.34 7.29
N GLY A 147 2.29 21.38 8.61
CA GLY A 147 1.11 21.95 9.25
C GLY A 147 -0.11 21.03 9.29
N GLU A 148 0.05 19.75 8.98
CA GLU A 148 -1.05 18.78 8.97
C GLU A 148 -1.25 18.12 10.34
N GLU A 149 -2.50 17.80 10.66
CA GLU A 149 -2.86 17.15 11.91
C GLU A 149 -2.73 15.61 11.82
N ILE A 150 -2.24 15.00 12.91
CA ILE A 150 -2.14 13.55 13.07
C ILE A 150 -2.97 13.14 14.27
N GLN A 151 -3.89 12.21 14.07
CA GLN A 151 -4.71 11.67 15.15
C GLN A 151 -4.02 10.48 15.80
N GLN A 152 -3.99 10.48 17.14
CA GLN A 152 -3.36 9.47 17.99
C GLN A 152 -4.39 8.50 18.55
#